data_AF-A0A968GZ91-F1
#
_entry.id   AF-A0A968GZ91-F1
#
_cell.length_a   1.000
_cell.length_b   1.000
_cell.length_c   1.000
_cell.angle_alpha   90.00
_cell.angle_beta   90.00
_cell.angle_gamma   90.00
#
_symmetry.space_group_name_H-M   'P 1'
#
loop_
_entity.id
_entity.type
_entity.pdbx_description
1 polymer ?
#
loop_
_entity_poly.entity_id
_entity_poly.type
_entity_poly.pdbx_seq_one_letter_code
_entity_poly.pdbx_strand_id
1 'polypeptide(L)'
;MKQDRQDGDEARISALLEELAALRDLDDRRHALPPDSQEHAIAAAQVERRSRSLMDRFRQLQAIPADAPSRERPRRQVRPRSPVARPRHRRRDQPPVL
;
A
#
# COMPACT_ATOMS: atom_id res chain seq x y z
N MET A 1 13.32 31.87 13.09
CA MET A 1 13.36 31.09 11.83
C MET A 1 12.12 30.21 11.66
N LYS A 2 10.91 30.78 11.69
CA LYS A 2 9.64 30.02 11.48
C LYS A 2 9.01 30.26 10.09
N GLN A 3 9.42 31.34 9.43
CA GLN A 3 8.84 31.84 8.18
C GLN A 3 9.17 30.91 7.00
N ASP A 4 10.45 30.53 6.85
CA ASP A 4 10.94 29.62 5.80
C ASP A 4 10.17 28.28 5.68
N ARG A 5 9.69 27.76 6.82
CA ARG A 5 8.89 26.53 6.87
C ARG A 5 7.45 26.75 6.39
N GLN A 6 6.85 27.90 6.70
CA GLN A 6 5.50 28.24 6.29
C GLN A 6 5.44 28.50 4.78
N ASP A 7 6.43 29.23 4.24
CA ASP A 7 6.57 29.47 2.79
C ASP A 7 6.69 28.15 2.01
N GLY A 8 7.47 27.19 2.53
CA GLY A 8 7.62 25.87 1.93
C GLY A 8 6.35 25.01 1.96
N ASP A 9 5.57 25.08 3.03
CA ASP A 9 4.32 24.34 3.14
C ASP A 9 3.22 24.93 2.25
N GLU A 10 3.14 26.25 2.10
CA GLU A 10 2.20 26.92 1.20
C GLU A 10 2.47 26.58 -0.27
N ALA A 11 3.74 26.56 -0.68
CA ALA A 11 4.14 26.14 -2.03
C ALA A 11 3.75 24.69 -2.32
N ARG A 12 3.92 23.79 -1.34
CA ARG A 12 3.54 22.37 -1.46
C ARG A 12 2.02 22.18 -1.56
N ILE A 13 1.25 22.93 -0.76
CA ILE A 13 -0.21 22.91 -0.82
C ILE A 13 -0.70 23.43 -2.17
N SER A 14 -0.11 24.52 -2.67
CA SER A 14 -0.47 25.10 -3.97
C SER A 14 -0.22 24.13 -5.12
N ALA A 15 0.92 23.43 -5.10
CA ALA A 15 1.23 22.39 -6.09
C ALA A 15 0.23 21.22 -6.07
N LEU A 16 -0.25 20.81 -4.89
CA LEU A 16 -1.30 19.78 -4.79
C LEU A 16 -2.63 20.25 -5.37
N LEU A 17 -3.02 21.51 -5.13
CA LEU A 17 -4.26 22.06 -5.65
C LEU A 17 -4.24 22.17 -7.18
N GLU A 18 -3.09 22.54 -7.75
CA GLU A 18 -2.89 22.53 -9.20
C GLU A 18 -2.98 21.10 -9.78
N GLU A 19 -2.38 20.13 -9.12
CA GLU A 19 -2.44 18.72 -9.54
C GLU A 19 -3.86 18.13 -9.43
N LEU A 20 -4.63 18.54 -8.41
CA LEU A 20 -6.06 18.23 -8.27
C LEU A 20 -6.89 18.83 -9.42
N ALA A 21 -6.64 20.09 -9.78
CA ALA A 21 -7.32 20.73 -10.91
C ALA A 21 -7.01 20.00 -12.22
N ALA A 22 -5.75 19.65 -12.46
CA ALA A 22 -5.35 18.90 -13.65
C ALA A 22 -5.95 17.47 -13.68
N LEU A 23 -6.16 16.84 -12.52
CA LEU A 23 -6.83 15.55 -12.43
C LEU A 23 -8.32 15.66 -12.77
N ARG A 24 -8.98 16.71 -12.28
CA ARG A 24 -10.37 17.01 -12.61
C ARG A 24 -10.56 17.25 -14.11
N ASP A 25 -9.69 18.05 -14.73
CA ASP A 25 -9.75 18.29 -16.18
C ASP A 25 -9.61 17.01 -17.01
N LEU A 26 -8.77 16.07 -16.55
CA LEU A 26 -8.63 14.76 -17.20
C LEU A 26 -9.88 13.89 -17.02
N ASP A 27 -10.52 13.95 -15.86
CA ASP A 27 -11.74 13.22 -15.59
C ASP A 27 -12.93 13.78 -16.39
N ASP A 28 -13.02 15.10 -16.52
CA ASP A 28 -14.02 15.77 -17.37
C ASP A 28 -13.84 15.37 -18.84
N ARG A 29 -12.58 15.33 -19.34
CA ARG A 29 -12.28 14.84 -20.69
C ARG A 29 -12.64 13.36 -20.86
N ARG A 30 -12.39 12.52 -19.86
CA ARG A 30 -12.80 11.12 -19.87
C ARG A 30 -14.32 11.00 -19.99
N HIS A 31 -15.07 11.80 -19.23
CA HIS A 31 -16.54 11.80 -19.26
C HIS A 31 -17.13 12.30 -20.59
N ALA A 32 -16.38 13.09 -21.36
CA ALA A 32 -16.78 13.50 -22.71
C ALA A 32 -16.55 12.41 -23.77
N LEU A 33 -15.79 11.36 -23.46
CA LEU A 33 -15.54 10.24 -24.38
C LEU A 33 -16.66 9.18 -24.27
N PRO A 34 -16.94 8.44 -25.34
CA PRO A 34 -17.91 7.35 -25.28
C PRO A 34 -17.47 6.31 -24.25
N PRO A 35 -18.38 5.86 -23.36
CA PRO A 35 -18.10 4.72 -22.49
C PRO A 35 -17.74 3.50 -23.36
N ASP A 36 -16.82 2.66 -22.86
CA ASP A 36 -16.27 1.47 -23.54
C ASP A 36 -15.41 1.75 -24.79
N SER A 37 -15.17 3.01 -25.15
CA SER A 37 -14.14 3.34 -26.13
C SER A 37 -12.74 3.07 -25.58
N GLN A 38 -11.81 2.71 -26.46
CA GLN A 38 -10.39 2.55 -26.11
C GLN A 38 -9.82 3.86 -25.53
N GLU A 39 -10.26 5.01 -26.05
CA GLU A 39 -9.86 6.33 -25.56
C GLU A 39 -10.35 6.58 -24.12
N HIS A 40 -11.60 6.22 -23.80
CA HIS A 40 -12.11 6.27 -22.44
C HIS A 40 -11.30 5.37 -21.49
N ALA A 41 -10.94 4.16 -21.91
CA ALA A 41 -10.12 3.25 -21.10
C ALA A 41 -8.71 3.81 -20.83
N ILE A 42 -8.08 4.43 -21.84
CA ILE A 42 -6.79 5.10 -21.70
C ILE A 42 -6.89 6.29 -20.74
N ALA A 43 -7.93 7.12 -20.87
CA ALA A 43 -8.17 8.25 -19.99
C ALA A 43 -8.44 7.80 -18.53
N ALA A 44 -9.23 6.74 -18.35
CA ALA A 44 -9.48 6.14 -17.03
C ALA A 44 -8.19 5.66 -16.35
N ALA A 45 -7.33 4.94 -17.08
CA ALA A 45 -6.04 4.50 -16.56
C ALA A 45 -5.11 5.69 -16.19
N GLN A 46 -5.17 6.78 -16.96
CA GLN A 46 -4.41 8.01 -16.64
C GLN A 46 -4.92 8.69 -15.37
N VAL A 47 -6.24 8.82 -15.20
CA VAL A 47 -6.88 9.36 -14.01
C VAL A 47 -6.52 8.52 -12.78
N GLU A 48 -6.61 7.19 -12.88
CA GLU A 48 -6.27 6.28 -11.78
C GLU A 48 -4.79 6.42 -11.36
N ARG A 49 -3.87 6.44 -12.33
CA ARG A 49 -2.43 6.60 -12.05
C ARG A 49 -2.13 7.92 -11.37
N ARG A 50 -2.70 9.03 -11.85
CA ARG A 50 -2.47 10.37 -11.28
C ARG A 50 -3.13 10.51 -9.92
N SER A 51 -4.35 10.00 -9.74
CA SER A 51 -5.04 9.96 -8.44
C SER A 51 -4.20 9.22 -7.40
N ARG A 52 -3.62 8.07 -7.75
CA ARG A 52 -2.75 7.32 -6.84
C ARG A 52 -1.49 8.08 -6.47
N SER A 53 -0.84 8.74 -7.44
CA SER A 53 0.33 9.59 -7.19
C SER A 53 0.00 10.76 -6.27
N LEU A 54 -1.14 11.42 -6.49
CA LEU A 54 -1.61 12.54 -5.68
C LEU A 54 -1.92 12.10 -4.24
N MET A 55 -2.59 10.97 -4.06
CA MET A 55 -2.85 10.37 -2.74
C MET A 55 -1.54 10.05 -2.00
N ASP A 56 -0.53 9.57 -2.71
CA ASP A 56 0.79 9.31 -2.13
C ASP A 56 1.48 10.60 -1.66
N ARG A 57 1.47 11.66 -2.50
CA ARG A 57 1.99 12.99 -2.13
C ARG A 57 1.25 13.59 -0.93
N PHE A 58 -0.07 13.46 -0.91
CA PHE A 58 -0.87 13.89 0.24
C PHE A 58 -0.50 13.14 1.52
N ARG A 59 -0.29 11.82 1.45
CA ARG A 59 0.20 11.02 2.59
C ARG A 59 1.58 11.45 3.05
N GLN A 60 2.49 11.77 2.13
CA GLN A 60 3.83 12.28 2.47
C GLN A 60 3.75 13.63 3.20
N LEU A 61 2.83 14.50 2.81
CA LEU A 61 2.59 15.77 3.51
C LEU A 61 1.95 15.58 4.88
N GLN A 62 1.07 14.60 5.05
CA GLN A 62 0.53 14.23 6.36
C GLN A 62 1.57 13.55 7.26
N ALA A 63 2.58 12.91 6.68
CA ALA A 63 3.68 12.26 7.40
C ALA A 63 4.71 13.26 7.96
N ILE A 64 4.25 14.45 8.39
CA ILE A 64 5.04 15.32 9.26
C ILE A 64 5.48 14.47 10.47
N PRO A 65 6.79 14.35 10.75
CA PRO A 65 7.28 13.48 11.81
C PRO A 65 6.91 14.10 13.15
N ALA A 66 5.74 13.77 13.68
CA ALA A 66 5.53 13.78 15.11
C ALA A 66 6.31 12.59 15.66
N ASP A 67 7.61 12.80 15.94
CA ASP A 67 8.35 12.06 16.96
C ASP A 67 7.97 10.56 17.09
N ALA A 68 8.11 9.79 16.01
CA ALA A 68 7.82 8.36 16.04
C ALA A 68 9.14 7.60 15.99
N PRO A 69 9.75 7.24 17.14
CA PRO A 69 10.80 6.25 17.13
C PRO A 69 10.22 4.96 16.53
N SER A 70 10.98 4.37 15.60
CA SER A 70 10.83 3.02 15.09
C SER A 70 10.17 2.09 16.11
N ARG A 71 8.84 1.95 16.07
CA ARG A 71 8.16 0.81 16.69
C ARG A 71 8.45 -0.39 15.82
N GLU A 72 9.67 -0.89 16.00
CA GLU A 72 9.94 -2.29 16.24
C GLU A 72 8.94 -3.20 15.52
N ARG A 73 9.24 -3.49 14.25
CA ARG A 73 8.69 -4.68 13.60
C ARG A 73 8.95 -5.84 14.56
N PRO A 74 7.94 -6.53 15.11
CA PRO A 74 8.23 -7.74 15.85
C PRO A 74 8.87 -8.69 14.85
N ARG A 75 10.17 -8.95 15.07
CA ARG A 75 10.90 -10.03 14.43
C ARG A 75 9.99 -11.22 14.53
N ARG A 76 9.48 -11.65 13.38
CA ARG A 76 8.75 -12.90 13.21
C ARG A 76 9.74 -13.99 13.60
N GLN A 77 9.83 -14.27 14.89
CA GLN A 77 10.50 -15.43 15.43
C GLN A 77 9.71 -16.61 14.91
N VAL A 78 10.16 -17.11 13.77
CA VAL A 78 9.74 -18.40 13.25
C VAL A 78 10.23 -19.40 14.29
N ARG A 79 9.35 -19.75 15.23
CA ARG A 79 9.59 -20.83 16.17
C ARG A 79 9.96 -22.07 15.35
N PRO A 80 11.10 -22.74 15.62
CA PRO A 80 11.37 -24.02 15.00
C PRO A 80 10.28 -25.00 15.48
N ARG A 81 9.45 -25.44 14.54
CA ARG A 81 8.55 -26.59 14.73
C ARG A 81 9.42 -27.83 14.83
N SER A 82 9.43 -28.49 15.98
CA SER A 82 9.59 -29.95 16.12
C SER A 82 9.42 -30.38 17.59
N PRO A 83 9.06 -31.64 17.89
CA PRO A 83 8.34 -32.63 17.08
C PRO A 83 7.09 -33.17 17.81
N VAL A 84 6.08 -33.59 17.06
CA VAL A 84 4.94 -34.35 17.60
C VAL A 84 5.45 -35.74 18.01
N ALA A 85 5.41 -36.03 19.30
CA ALA A 85 5.61 -37.35 19.84
C ALA A 85 4.55 -38.31 19.27
N ARG A 86 4.99 -39.30 18.47
CA ARG A 86 4.12 -40.37 17.98
C ARG A 86 3.67 -41.26 19.15
N PRO A 87 2.37 -41.59 19.26
CA PRO A 87 1.87 -42.47 20.30
C PRO A 87 2.30 -43.92 20.08
N ARG A 88 2.70 -44.57 21.17
CA ARG A 88 2.94 -46.02 21.28
C ARG A 88 1.63 -46.78 21.04
N HIS A 89 1.57 -47.57 19.97
CA HIS A 89 0.60 -48.65 19.85
C HIS A 89 1.29 -50.01 19.98
N ARG A 90 0.90 -50.72 21.05
CA ARG A 90 1.01 -52.18 21.21
C ARG A 90 0.32 -52.89 20.03
N ARG A 91 0.95 -53.94 19.52
CA ARG A 91 0.44 -55.33 19.40
C ARG A 91 1.50 -56.13 18.62
N ARG A 92 2.13 -57.15 19.23
CA ARG A 92 1.67 -58.55 19.18
C ARG A 92 1.22 -58.93 17.78
N ASP A 93 2.11 -59.56 17.02
CA ASP A 93 1.84 -60.74 16.19
C ASP A 93 3.14 -61.16 15.51
N GLN A 94 3.84 -62.13 16.10
CA GLN A 94 4.81 -62.94 15.38
C GLN A 94 4.72 -64.39 15.89
N PRO A 95 4.04 -65.27 15.14
CA PRO A 95 4.30 -66.71 15.14
C PRO A 95 5.05 -67.08 13.83
N PRO A 96 5.39 -68.35 13.57
CA PRO A 96 6.40 -69.11 14.31
C PRO A 96 7.43 -69.76 13.34
N VAL A 97 8.47 -70.40 13.91
CA VAL A 97 9.40 -71.46 13.42
C VAL A 97 9.78 -71.53 11.92
N LEU A 98 11.09 -71.53 11.67
CA LEU A 98 11.85 -72.69 11.17
C LEU A 98 13.30 -72.60 11.67
#